data_AF-A0AAE0HF22-F1
#
_entry.id   AF-A0AAE0HF22-F1
#
_cell.length_a   1.000
_cell.length_b   1.000
_cell.length_c   1.000
_cell.angle_alpha   90.00
_cell.angle_beta   90.00
_cell.angle_gamma   90.00
#
_symmetry.space_group_name_H-M   'P 1'
#
loop_
_entity.id
_entity.type
_entity.pdbx_description
1 polymer ?
#
loop_
_entity_poly.entity_id
_entity_poly.type
_entity_poly.pdbx_seq_one_letter_code
_entity_poly.pdbx_strand_id
1 'polypeptide(L)'
;MPWSDTSYTYYSGPSEVLTDDMRKCQVEGCNKMHAFSRPDGGAKVYSRYCSNHTCDRTYPGKKEYHCTHPRSSKERYCSTHLTCGESGCTKLGEHSGTHDYVRWFCSSHRCTSPDCRLRAIDRTQQRCVSHLILCTIPTCTRPAHQHRDGRLDAVCAAHYGTQRCEWAAGCTRRASASRSSSSSSSTPQPQYCTSHHQCRTPLCERPRDISRGPRKRDSSGGEVLDHCALHTCRTAGCRSEVHTLVDYCGRHACAGAGCARPRLSADPASTLSVGLDRDLCAVHAAAGQRRAVSMDGVEIGLDWEGLRGRFEMGEEGRRERERNRLSDDLERMRRRERELEADLGLGSGSGRADRRRGMDREAMERMQRDFQAWNGVSSEWERRL
;
A
#
# COMPACT_ATOMS: atom_id res chain seq x y z
N MET A 1 -21.61 -11.99 16.98
CA MET A 1 -22.87 -11.30 17.27
C MET A 1 -22.66 -9.82 16.98
N PRO A 2 -23.25 -9.25 15.92
CA PRO A 2 -23.30 -7.80 15.74
C PRO A 2 -24.32 -7.26 16.74
N TRP A 3 -23.92 -6.28 17.54
CA TRP A 3 -24.71 -5.72 18.63
C TRP A 3 -25.86 -4.92 18.02
N SER A 4 -27.09 -5.31 18.34
CA SER A 4 -28.31 -4.69 17.82
C SER A 4 -28.41 -3.23 18.26
N ASP A 5 -28.84 -2.38 17.34
CA ASP A 5 -29.21 -0.99 17.57
C ASP A 5 -30.01 -0.83 18.87
N THR A 6 -29.47 -0.10 19.84
CA THR A 6 -30.21 0.35 21.02
C THR A 6 -31.25 1.39 20.56
N SER A 7 -32.41 0.91 20.14
CA SER A 7 -33.54 1.76 19.80
C SER A 7 -34.08 2.43 21.07
N TYR A 8 -33.78 3.72 21.26
CA TYR A 8 -34.35 4.50 22.34
C TYR A 8 -35.84 4.74 22.09
N THR A 9 -36.69 4.38 23.05
CA THR A 9 -38.13 4.71 23.01
C THR A 9 -38.38 5.90 23.92
N TYR A 10 -38.66 7.07 23.32
CA TYR A 10 -38.90 8.32 24.03
C TYR A 10 -40.40 8.53 24.27
N TYR A 11 -40.85 8.47 25.52
CA TYR A 11 -42.20 8.89 25.89
C TYR A 11 -42.13 10.21 26.67
N SER A 12 -42.62 11.29 26.06
CA SER A 12 -42.72 12.61 26.69
C SER A 12 -44.20 12.96 26.87
N GLY A 13 -44.72 12.83 28.08
CA GLY A 13 -46.04 13.36 28.47
C GLY A 13 -45.89 14.40 29.59
N PRO A 14 -46.72 15.46 29.63
CA PRO A 14 -46.71 16.44 30.72
C PRO A 14 -47.26 15.80 32.01
N SER A 15 -46.53 15.92 33.12
CA SER A 15 -46.89 15.36 34.44
C SER A 15 -46.63 16.37 35.54
N GLU A 16 -47.68 16.66 36.33
CA GLU A 16 -47.70 17.66 37.40
C GLU A 16 -46.90 17.26 38.64
N VAL A 17 -46.48 18.29 39.37
CA VAL A 17 -45.35 18.38 40.31
C VAL A 17 -45.58 17.62 41.62
N LEU A 18 -44.75 16.61 41.85
CA LEU A 18 -44.42 16.06 43.18
C LEU A 18 -42.91 15.76 43.14
N THR A 19 -42.18 16.40 44.05
CA THR A 19 -40.71 16.56 44.02
C THR A 19 -39.92 15.32 44.42
N ASP A 20 -40.60 14.23 44.79
CA ASP A 20 -39.96 12.97 45.22
C ASP A 20 -40.38 11.77 44.38
N ASP A 21 -40.96 12.01 43.22
CA ASP A 21 -41.24 10.93 42.28
C ASP A 21 -39.92 10.49 41.63
N MET A 22 -39.36 9.38 42.13
CA MET A 22 -38.18 8.72 41.56
C MET A 22 -38.34 8.34 40.07
N ARG A 23 -39.50 8.60 39.45
CA ARG A 23 -39.78 8.42 38.01
C ARG A 23 -39.48 9.66 37.16
N LYS A 24 -39.14 10.80 37.77
CA LYS A 24 -38.88 12.10 37.10
C LYS A 24 -37.40 12.47 37.09
N CYS A 25 -37.00 13.21 36.05
CA CYS A 25 -35.62 13.67 35.87
C CYS A 25 -35.11 14.42 37.10
N GLN A 26 -33.95 14.00 37.64
CA GLN A 26 -33.35 14.61 38.83
C GLN A 26 -32.61 15.94 38.57
N VAL A 27 -32.89 16.62 37.44
CA VAL A 27 -32.31 17.94 37.14
C VAL A 27 -33.30 18.99 37.64
N GLU A 28 -32.83 19.95 38.44
CA GLU A 28 -33.66 21.02 38.98
C GLU A 28 -34.49 21.71 37.88
N GLY A 29 -35.80 21.79 38.08
CA GLY A 29 -36.74 22.37 37.10
C GLY A 29 -37.12 21.45 35.91
N CYS A 30 -36.59 20.22 35.82
CA CYS A 30 -36.95 19.28 34.77
C CYS A 30 -37.95 18.21 35.25
N ASN A 31 -39.21 18.29 34.79
CA ASN A 31 -40.26 17.33 35.15
C ASN A 31 -40.47 16.20 34.13
N LYS A 32 -39.50 15.97 33.23
CA LYS A 32 -39.62 14.95 32.17
C LYS A 32 -39.37 13.54 32.72
N MET A 33 -40.02 12.56 32.12
CA MET A 33 -39.82 11.13 32.43
C MET A 33 -38.40 10.67 32.10
N HIS A 34 -37.92 9.66 32.84
CA HIS A 34 -36.61 9.05 32.64
C HIS A 34 -36.44 8.42 31.25
N ALA A 35 -35.21 8.48 30.74
CA ALA A 35 -34.82 7.64 29.62
C ALA A 35 -34.59 6.20 30.11
N PHE A 36 -34.79 5.22 29.24
CA PHE A 36 -34.38 3.84 29.51
C PHE A 36 -33.69 3.23 28.29
N SER A 37 -32.86 2.23 28.54
CA SER A 37 -32.27 1.37 27.52
C SER A 37 -32.67 -0.08 27.81
N ARG A 38 -32.71 -0.92 26.78
CA ARG A 38 -32.94 -2.35 26.92
C ARG A 38 -31.66 -3.09 26.54
N PRO A 39 -30.83 -3.50 27.50
CA PRO A 39 -29.75 -4.44 27.21
C PRO A 39 -30.24 -5.79 26.68
N ASP A 40 -29.30 -6.53 26.09
CA ASP A 40 -29.46 -7.93 25.69
C ASP A 40 -30.16 -8.70 26.82
N GLY A 41 -31.41 -9.12 26.59
CA GLY A 41 -32.29 -9.73 27.60
C GLY A 41 -33.57 -8.95 27.92
N GLY A 42 -33.81 -7.78 27.29
CA GLY A 42 -35.11 -7.12 27.27
C GLY A 42 -35.53 -6.39 28.56
N ALA A 43 -34.76 -6.52 29.65
CA ALA A 43 -34.96 -5.74 30.86
C ALA A 43 -34.78 -4.25 30.59
N LYS A 44 -35.67 -3.39 31.09
CA LYS A 44 -35.54 -1.94 30.98
C LYS A 44 -34.62 -1.42 32.08
N VAL A 45 -33.53 -0.76 31.69
CA VAL A 45 -32.64 -0.06 32.61
C VAL A 45 -32.89 1.44 32.51
N TYR A 46 -33.43 2.00 33.58
CA TYR A 46 -33.77 3.42 33.66
C TYR A 46 -32.53 4.27 33.99
N SER A 47 -32.43 5.43 33.35
CA SER A 47 -31.50 6.51 33.67
C SER A 47 -32.07 7.35 34.80
N ARG A 48 -31.21 7.98 35.61
CA ARG A 48 -31.64 9.00 36.60
C ARG A 48 -32.19 10.27 35.94
N TYR A 49 -31.97 10.42 34.64
CA TYR A 49 -32.26 11.62 33.87
C TYR A 49 -33.21 11.32 32.70
N CYS A 50 -33.92 12.34 32.22
CA CYS A 50 -34.72 12.22 30.99
C CYS A 50 -33.83 12.15 29.75
N SER A 51 -34.40 11.95 28.56
CA SER A 51 -33.67 11.91 27.30
C SER A 51 -32.84 13.16 27.00
N ASN A 52 -33.30 14.32 27.45
CA ASN A 52 -32.62 15.59 27.23
C ASN A 52 -31.43 15.81 28.17
N HIS A 53 -31.38 15.09 29.29
CA HIS A 53 -30.36 15.25 30.32
C HIS A 53 -29.53 13.99 30.54
N THR A 54 -29.92 12.85 29.96
CA THR A 54 -29.10 11.65 29.93
C THR A 54 -27.97 11.86 28.93
N CYS A 55 -26.73 11.71 29.40
CA CYS A 55 -25.58 11.72 28.52
C CYS A 55 -25.59 10.48 27.62
N ASP A 56 -25.42 10.69 26.31
CA ASP A 56 -25.40 9.63 25.29
C ASP A 56 -24.21 8.65 25.44
N ARG A 57 -23.32 8.87 26.43
CA ARG A 57 -22.34 7.87 26.86
C ARG A 57 -23.06 6.74 27.59
N THR A 58 -23.51 5.74 26.84
CA THR A 58 -23.85 4.42 27.39
C THR A 58 -22.55 3.65 27.55
N TYR A 59 -22.14 3.33 28.77
CA TYR A 59 -21.02 2.41 28.99
C TYR A 59 -21.51 0.99 28.66
N PRO A 60 -20.98 0.31 27.62
CA PRO A 60 -21.17 -1.11 27.53
C PRO A 60 -20.27 -1.75 28.60
N GLY A 61 -20.87 -2.25 29.69
CA GLY A 61 -20.28 -3.40 30.38
C GLY A 61 -19.85 -3.28 31.85
N LYS A 62 -20.11 -2.20 32.62
CA LYS A 62 -19.94 -2.25 34.10
C LYS A 62 -20.97 -1.41 34.86
N LYS A 63 -21.73 -2.09 35.74
CA LYS A 63 -22.64 -1.64 36.83
C LYS A 63 -23.70 -0.57 36.54
N GLU A 64 -23.51 0.35 35.60
CA GLU A 64 -24.45 1.44 35.29
C GLU A 64 -24.50 1.65 33.77
N TYR A 65 -25.67 1.41 33.16
CA TYR A 65 -25.87 1.55 31.71
C TYR A 65 -25.84 3.01 31.24
N HIS A 66 -26.13 3.94 32.14
CA HIS A 66 -26.23 5.37 31.86
C HIS A 66 -25.19 6.13 32.66
N CYS A 67 -24.71 7.24 32.11
CA CYS A 67 -23.86 8.17 32.84
C CYS A 67 -24.63 8.82 34.01
N THR A 68 -23.96 8.92 35.16
CA THR A 68 -24.47 9.57 36.38
C THR A 68 -24.40 11.08 36.38
N HIS A 69 -23.89 11.71 35.32
CA HIS A 69 -23.78 13.15 35.21
C HIS A 69 -24.76 13.65 34.15
N PRO A 70 -25.63 14.62 34.49
CA PRO A 70 -26.57 15.15 33.52
C PRO A 70 -25.82 15.95 32.45
N ARG A 71 -26.30 15.91 31.21
CA ARG A 71 -25.85 16.81 30.14
C ARG A 71 -26.67 18.09 30.11
N SER A 72 -26.09 19.14 29.54
CA SER A 72 -26.85 20.32 29.14
C SER A 72 -27.84 19.94 28.04
N SER A 73 -29.02 20.55 28.03
CA SER A 73 -30.06 20.27 27.03
C SER A 73 -29.60 20.55 25.59
N LYS A 74 -28.60 21.43 25.40
CA LYS A 74 -28.01 21.80 24.11
C LYS A 74 -26.87 20.88 23.65
N GLU A 75 -26.26 20.12 24.56
CA GLU A 75 -25.06 19.33 24.29
C GLU A 75 -25.42 17.86 24.23
N ARG A 76 -24.72 17.04 23.43
CA ARG A 76 -24.99 15.59 23.34
C ARG A 76 -24.40 14.79 24.51
N TYR A 77 -23.33 15.30 25.12
CA TYR A 77 -22.60 14.65 26.20
C TYR A 77 -22.56 15.55 27.44
N CYS A 78 -22.34 14.98 28.63
CA CYS A 78 -22.14 15.77 29.83
C CYS A 78 -20.75 16.42 29.87
N SER A 79 -20.56 17.40 30.74
CA SER A 79 -19.33 18.18 30.87
C SER A 79 -18.07 17.32 31.05
N THR A 80 -18.18 16.16 31.71
CA THR A 80 -17.07 15.25 31.91
C THR A 80 -16.70 14.45 30.66
N HIS A 81 -17.64 14.24 29.73
CA HIS A 81 -17.42 13.49 28.49
C HIS A 81 -17.16 14.38 27.27
N LEU A 82 -17.48 15.67 27.36
CA LEU A 82 -17.05 16.68 26.39
C LEU A 82 -15.57 17.02 26.51
N THR A 83 -14.92 16.69 27.63
CA THR A 83 -13.50 17.00 27.85
C THR A 83 -12.59 16.00 27.15
N CYS A 84 -11.42 16.49 26.74
CA CYS A 84 -10.37 15.62 26.21
C CYS A 84 -9.96 14.57 27.24
N GLY A 85 -9.79 13.33 26.79
CA GLY A 85 -9.38 12.23 27.66
C GLY A 85 -7.98 12.32 28.26
N GLU A 86 -7.18 13.31 27.86
CA GLU A 86 -5.88 13.61 28.45
C GLU A 86 -6.05 14.34 29.79
N SER A 87 -5.41 13.84 30.84
CA SER A 87 -5.41 14.48 32.16
C SER A 87 -4.92 15.93 32.08
N GLY A 88 -5.73 16.87 32.56
CA GLY A 88 -5.41 18.30 32.59
C GLY A 88 -5.66 19.05 31.27
N CYS A 89 -6.18 18.39 30.23
CA CYS A 89 -6.53 19.08 28.99
C CYS A 89 -7.91 19.76 29.12
N THR A 90 -7.94 21.08 28.91
CA THR A 90 -9.17 21.91 28.99
C THR A 90 -9.95 21.99 27.68
N LYS A 91 -9.47 21.35 26.61
CA LYS A 91 -10.16 21.36 25.33
C LYS A 91 -11.46 20.55 25.43
N LEU A 92 -12.53 21.14 24.90
CA LEU A 92 -13.84 20.51 24.77
C LEU A 92 -14.08 20.10 23.32
N GLY A 93 -14.86 19.04 23.11
CA GLY A 93 -15.25 18.59 21.78
C GLY A 93 -16.23 17.43 21.81
N GLU A 94 -16.71 17.04 20.64
CA GLU A 94 -17.71 16.00 20.47
C GLU A 94 -17.09 14.69 19.97
N HIS A 95 -17.66 13.56 20.40
CA HIS A 95 -17.29 12.25 19.90
C HIS A 95 -17.74 12.08 18.43
N SER A 96 -16.83 11.63 17.56
CA SER A 96 -17.07 11.47 16.12
C SER A 96 -17.71 10.12 15.73
N GLY A 97 -18.40 9.43 16.65
CA GLY A 97 -18.92 8.10 16.38
C GLY A 97 -20.18 7.76 17.16
N THR A 98 -21.04 6.99 16.50
CA THR A 98 -22.32 6.49 17.04
C THR A 98 -22.19 5.16 17.78
N HIS A 99 -21.13 4.36 17.55
CA HIS A 99 -21.14 2.93 17.94
C HIS A 99 -20.05 2.46 18.91
N ASP A 100 -18.82 2.97 18.84
CA ASP A 100 -17.75 2.52 19.74
C ASP A 100 -17.36 3.63 20.71
N TYR A 101 -17.47 3.36 22.02
CA TYR A 101 -17.01 4.27 23.06
C TYR A 101 -15.48 4.37 23.03
N VAL A 102 -14.97 5.19 22.12
CA VAL A 102 -13.59 5.66 22.14
C VAL A 102 -13.61 7.04 22.78
N ARG A 103 -12.88 7.17 23.90
CA ARG A 103 -12.71 8.44 24.59
C ARG A 103 -12.23 9.49 23.60
N TRP A 104 -12.86 10.66 23.59
CA TRP A 104 -12.47 11.71 22.66
C TRP A 104 -11.12 12.30 23.07
N PHE A 105 -10.23 12.45 22.11
CA PHE A 105 -8.96 13.16 22.27
C PHE A 105 -8.92 14.30 21.26
N CYS A 106 -8.53 15.48 21.72
CA CYS A 106 -8.36 16.64 20.86
C CYS A 106 -7.22 16.41 19.86
N SER A 107 -7.11 17.24 18.81
CA SER A 107 -6.11 17.11 17.76
C SER A 107 -4.66 17.01 18.26
N SER A 108 -4.34 17.63 19.41
CA SER A 108 -3.00 17.59 20.00
C SER A 108 -2.70 16.31 20.80
N HIS A 109 -3.73 15.55 21.19
CA HIS A 109 -3.60 14.33 22.00
C HIS A 109 -4.10 13.08 21.27
N ARG A 110 -4.71 13.23 20.10
CA ARG A 110 -5.18 12.13 19.26
C ARG A 110 -4.03 11.61 18.41
N CYS A 111 -4.04 10.31 18.15
CA CYS A 111 -3.16 9.73 17.15
C CYS A 111 -3.43 10.35 15.76
N THR A 112 -2.39 10.81 15.09
CA THR A 112 -2.45 11.37 13.72
C THR A 112 -2.60 10.31 12.63
N SER A 113 -2.69 9.02 12.99
CA SER A 113 -2.91 7.96 12.01
C SER A 113 -4.33 8.09 11.45
N PRO A 114 -4.52 7.97 10.12
CA PRO A 114 -5.85 7.96 9.51
C PRO A 114 -6.76 7.00 10.28
N ASP A 115 -7.97 7.46 10.58
CA ASP A 115 -9.02 6.70 11.29
C ASP A 115 -8.70 6.26 12.72
N CYS A 116 -7.49 6.49 13.22
CA CYS A 116 -7.16 6.17 14.61
C CYS A 116 -7.78 7.21 15.55
N ARG A 117 -8.51 6.73 16.56
CA ARG A 117 -9.15 7.57 17.59
C ARG A 117 -8.50 7.41 18.97
N LEU A 118 -7.41 6.66 19.05
CA LEU A 118 -6.70 6.39 20.29
C LEU A 118 -5.83 7.60 20.72
N ARG A 119 -5.50 7.62 22.02
CA ARG A 119 -4.56 8.57 22.61
C ARG A 119 -3.17 8.44 21.99
N ALA A 120 -2.57 9.55 21.58
CA ALA A 120 -1.16 9.62 21.26
C ALA A 120 -0.34 9.48 22.54
N ILE A 121 0.58 8.52 22.56
CA ILE A 121 1.48 8.29 23.70
C ILE A 121 2.78 9.05 23.48
N ASP A 122 3.27 9.02 22.25
CA ASP A 122 4.41 9.82 21.85
C ASP A 122 3.92 11.18 21.34
N ARG A 123 4.26 12.26 22.06
CA ARG A 123 3.89 13.63 21.68
C ARG A 123 4.67 14.15 20.47
N THR A 124 5.83 13.56 20.16
CA THR A 124 6.68 14.01 19.05
C THR A 124 6.16 13.55 17.70
N GLN A 125 5.71 12.30 17.60
CA GLN A 125 5.05 11.75 16.42
C GLN A 125 3.52 11.92 16.44
N GLN A 126 2.96 12.22 17.62
CA GLN A 126 1.52 12.16 17.88
C GLN A 126 0.91 10.81 17.45
N ARG A 127 1.52 9.68 17.87
CA ARG A 127 1.07 8.32 17.55
C ARG A 127 0.73 7.52 18.82
N CYS A 128 -0.25 6.62 18.73
CA CYS A 128 -0.56 5.64 19.78
C CYS A 128 0.37 4.41 19.67
N VAL A 129 0.36 3.49 20.64
CA VAL A 129 1.24 2.29 20.64
C VAL A 129 1.15 1.52 19.32
N SER A 130 -0.06 1.28 18.82
CA SER A 130 -0.30 0.49 17.61
C SER A 130 0.21 1.14 16.33
N HIS A 131 0.37 2.48 16.33
CA HIS A 131 0.81 3.26 15.17
C HIS A 131 2.18 3.89 15.39
N LEU A 132 2.85 3.55 16.49
CA LEU A 132 4.20 3.99 16.76
C LEU A 132 5.16 3.15 15.91
N ILE A 133 5.76 3.77 14.91
CA ILE A 133 6.79 3.13 14.11
C ILE A 133 8.13 3.36 14.81
N LEU A 134 8.80 2.25 15.17
CA LEU A 134 10.12 2.28 15.78
C LEU A 134 11.22 2.28 14.71
N CYS A 135 12.40 2.73 15.11
CA CYS A 135 13.60 2.67 14.29
C CYS A 135 13.92 1.23 13.87
N THR A 136 14.23 1.01 12.60
CA THR A 136 14.59 -0.31 12.06
C THR A 136 16.02 -0.74 12.38
N ILE A 137 16.83 0.09 13.04
CA ILE A 137 18.19 -0.28 13.45
C ILE A 137 18.07 -1.27 14.61
N PRO A 138 18.72 -2.45 14.53
CA PRO A 138 18.72 -3.43 15.62
C PRO A 138 19.06 -2.77 16.96
N THR A 139 18.40 -3.21 18.03
CA THR A 139 18.53 -2.68 19.42
C THR A 139 18.07 -1.23 19.64
N CYS A 140 17.66 -0.50 18.60
CA CYS A 140 17.12 0.84 18.76
C CYS A 140 15.62 0.81 19.09
N THR A 141 15.25 1.28 20.28
CA THR A 141 13.85 1.41 20.72
C THR A 141 13.27 2.81 20.46
N ARG A 142 14.02 3.69 19.79
CA ARG A 142 13.59 5.07 19.55
C ARG A 142 12.52 5.12 18.46
N PRO A 143 11.54 6.04 18.57
CA PRO A 143 10.58 6.30 17.51
C PRO A 143 11.27 6.71 16.20
N ALA A 144 10.75 6.25 15.07
CA ALA A 144 11.16 6.69 13.74
C ALA A 144 11.06 8.21 13.57
N HIS A 145 11.86 8.78 12.67
CA HIS A 145 11.76 10.22 12.41
C HIS A 145 10.49 10.54 11.63
N GLN A 146 9.75 11.56 12.06
CA GLN A 146 8.63 12.10 11.31
C GLN A 146 9.05 13.41 10.63
N HIS A 147 8.87 13.47 9.32
CA HIS A 147 9.08 14.66 8.52
C HIS A 147 7.98 15.70 8.74
N ARG A 148 8.24 16.94 8.33
CA ARG A 148 7.26 18.05 8.41
C ARG A 148 5.98 17.78 7.60
N ASP A 149 6.06 16.97 6.55
CA ASP A 149 4.92 16.55 5.72
C ASP A 149 4.13 15.38 6.33
N GLY A 150 4.52 14.90 7.51
CA GLY A 150 3.86 13.82 8.23
C GLY A 150 4.33 12.41 7.85
N ARG A 151 5.22 12.26 6.86
CA ARG A 151 5.82 10.97 6.49
C ARG A 151 6.76 10.46 7.56
N LEU A 152 6.79 9.14 7.77
CA LEU A 152 7.69 8.48 8.72
C LEU A 152 8.83 7.80 7.96
N ASP A 153 10.05 7.96 8.46
CA ASP A 153 11.22 7.22 7.98
C ASP A 153 11.30 5.82 8.59
N ALA A 154 12.22 5.00 8.07
CA ALA A 154 12.59 3.73 8.70
C ALA A 154 13.48 3.93 9.96
N VAL A 155 14.15 5.08 10.09
CA VAL A 155 15.16 5.31 11.15
C VAL A 155 14.79 6.50 12.04
N CYS A 156 15.24 6.47 13.29
CA CYS A 156 15.07 7.58 14.22
C CYS A 156 15.99 8.76 13.87
N ALA A 157 15.72 9.95 14.42
CA ALA A 157 16.49 11.16 14.14
C ALA A 157 18.00 11.02 14.43
N ALA A 158 18.39 10.22 15.43
CA ALA A 158 19.79 9.97 15.74
C ALA A 158 20.51 9.15 14.67
N HIS A 159 19.83 8.14 14.12
CA HIS A 159 20.36 7.32 13.04
C HIS A 159 20.18 7.96 11.66
N TYR A 160 19.24 8.90 11.53
CA TYR A 160 19.06 9.73 10.34
C TYR A 160 20.26 10.65 10.06
N GLY A 161 21.01 11.03 11.11
CA GLY A 161 22.18 11.89 11.01
C GLY A 161 23.46 11.20 10.53
N THR A 162 23.57 9.88 10.68
CA THR A 162 24.83 9.12 10.48
C THR A 162 24.93 8.45 9.10
N GLN A 163 23.84 8.33 8.34
CA GLN A 163 23.84 7.69 7.01
C GLN A 163 24.04 8.73 5.89
N ARG A 164 25.29 9.16 5.67
CA ARG A 164 25.65 9.90 4.44
C ARG A 164 25.76 8.91 3.28
N CYS A 165 25.26 9.29 2.10
CA CYS A 165 25.49 8.48 0.91
C CYS A 165 26.98 8.50 0.57
N GLU A 166 27.61 7.32 0.54
CA GLU A 166 29.05 7.19 0.25
C GLU A 166 29.39 7.28 -1.24
N TRP A 167 28.40 7.52 -2.11
CA TRP A 167 28.66 7.69 -3.54
C TRP A 167 29.35 9.05 -3.79
N ALA A 168 30.54 9.00 -4.41
CA ALA A 168 31.39 10.10 -4.91
C ALA A 168 31.23 11.46 -4.20
N ALA A 169 32.33 11.94 -3.60
CA ALA A 169 32.45 13.26 -2.97
C ALA A 169 31.56 14.34 -3.63
N GLY A 170 30.37 14.57 -3.06
CA GLY A 170 29.36 15.48 -3.64
C GLY A 170 27.91 15.04 -3.51
N CYS A 171 27.58 13.78 -3.22
CA CYS A 171 26.19 13.40 -2.96
C CYS A 171 25.71 13.95 -1.61
N THR A 172 24.98 15.06 -1.64
CA THR A 172 24.34 15.65 -0.44
C THR A 172 23.07 14.89 -0.02
N ARG A 173 22.61 13.95 -0.84
CA ARG A 173 21.44 13.11 -0.56
C ARG A 173 21.82 11.97 0.38
N ARG A 174 20.91 11.63 1.29
CA ARG A 174 21.13 10.62 2.34
C ARG A 174 20.84 9.24 1.79
N ALA A 175 21.65 8.25 2.17
CA ALA A 175 21.39 6.87 1.76
C ALA A 175 20.03 6.43 2.33
N SER A 176 19.12 6.00 1.47
CA SER A 176 17.91 5.33 1.92
C SER A 176 18.34 4.02 2.58
N ALA A 177 17.92 3.77 3.80
CA ALA A 177 18.07 2.47 4.46
C ALA A 177 17.19 1.42 3.74
N SER A 178 17.56 1.03 2.52
CA SER A 178 16.94 -0.08 1.82
C SER A 178 17.34 -1.37 2.52
N ARG A 179 16.32 -2.08 3.01
CA ARG A 179 16.36 -3.41 3.62
C ARG A 179 17.22 -4.36 2.79
N SER A 180 18.51 -4.46 3.11
CA SER A 180 19.32 -5.59 2.69
C SER A 180 19.21 -6.61 3.81
N SER A 181 18.20 -7.46 3.68
CA SER A 181 18.06 -8.67 4.49
C SER A 181 19.31 -9.52 4.27
N SER A 182 19.95 -9.93 5.37
CA SER A 182 20.81 -11.12 5.47
C SER A 182 22.04 -11.20 4.54
N SER A 183 23.16 -10.65 4.99
CA SER A 183 24.46 -11.31 4.80
C SER A 183 25.38 -10.99 5.98
N SER A 184 25.75 -12.03 6.72
CA SER A 184 26.67 -12.05 7.86
C SER A 184 28.13 -11.79 7.45
N SER A 185 28.36 -10.82 6.56
CA SER A 185 29.67 -10.36 6.14
C SER A 185 30.07 -9.15 6.97
N SER A 186 31.13 -9.29 7.75
CA SER A 186 31.72 -8.30 8.67
C SER A 186 32.30 -7.05 8.01
N THR A 187 31.98 -6.78 6.74
CA THR A 187 32.39 -5.59 6.01
C THR A 187 31.16 -4.70 5.78
N PRO A 188 31.17 -3.43 6.24
CA PRO A 188 30.06 -2.51 5.99
C PRO A 188 29.91 -2.32 4.47
N GLN A 189 28.78 -2.77 3.91
CA GLN A 189 28.46 -2.47 2.52
C GLN A 189 28.11 -0.98 2.41
N PRO A 190 28.71 -0.25 1.46
CA PRO A 190 28.42 1.17 1.26
C PRO A 190 26.95 1.35 0.91
N GLN A 191 26.22 2.16 1.70
CA GLN A 191 24.81 2.43 1.47
C GLN A 191 24.66 3.59 0.47
N TYR A 192 24.01 3.32 -0.67
CA TYR A 192 23.76 4.30 -1.72
C TYR A 192 22.27 4.70 -1.74
N CYS A 193 21.96 5.97 -2.03
CA CYS A 193 20.57 6.40 -2.16
C CYS A 193 19.92 5.82 -3.44
N THR A 194 19.25 4.68 -3.31
CA THR A 194 18.69 3.86 -4.41
C THR A 194 18.02 4.68 -5.51
N SER A 195 17.21 5.69 -5.17
CA SER A 195 16.49 6.54 -6.13
C SER A 195 17.37 7.30 -7.13
N HIS A 196 18.61 7.66 -6.77
CA HIS A 196 19.46 8.54 -7.60
C HIS A 196 20.62 7.78 -8.27
N HIS A 197 20.84 6.57 -7.81
CA HIS A 197 22.09 5.85 -7.93
C HIS A 197 21.88 4.45 -8.50
N GLN A 198 20.65 4.00 -8.66
CA GLN A 198 20.36 2.77 -9.37
C GLN A 198 20.57 2.94 -10.88
N CYS A 199 21.09 1.89 -11.52
CA CYS A 199 21.16 1.77 -12.97
C CYS A 199 19.78 2.05 -13.60
N ARG A 200 19.73 2.87 -14.65
CA ARG A 200 18.47 3.16 -15.36
C ARG A 200 17.89 1.98 -16.14
N THR A 201 18.68 0.93 -16.38
CA THR A 201 18.21 -0.27 -17.08
C THR A 201 17.16 -0.99 -16.22
N PRO A 202 15.95 -1.28 -16.76
CA PRO A 202 14.88 -1.94 -16.03
C PRO A 202 15.35 -3.23 -15.36
N LEU A 203 14.88 -3.49 -14.13
CA LEU A 203 15.22 -4.67 -13.31
C LEU A 203 16.70 -4.75 -12.85
N CYS A 204 17.54 -3.76 -13.15
CA CYS A 204 18.91 -3.71 -12.65
C CYS A 204 18.97 -3.00 -11.29
N GLU A 205 19.34 -3.73 -10.24
CA GLU A 205 19.53 -3.17 -8.89
C GLU A 205 20.94 -2.66 -8.62
N ARG A 206 21.85 -2.79 -9.61
CA ARG A 206 23.24 -2.37 -9.46
C ARG A 206 23.37 -0.84 -9.43
N PRO A 207 24.34 -0.30 -8.68
CA PRO A 207 24.65 1.12 -8.73
C PRO A 207 25.18 1.52 -10.11
N ARG A 208 24.86 2.73 -10.58
CA ARG A 208 25.49 3.33 -11.78
C ARG A 208 26.99 3.45 -11.59
N ASP A 209 27.72 3.38 -12.69
CA ASP A 209 29.17 3.46 -12.65
C ASP A 209 29.65 4.91 -12.56
N ILE A 210 30.84 5.10 -12.02
CA ILE A 210 31.50 6.40 -11.92
C ILE A 210 32.63 6.36 -12.93
N SER A 211 32.58 7.26 -13.91
CA SER A 211 33.61 7.30 -14.96
C SER A 211 34.98 7.51 -14.32
N ARG A 212 35.79 6.45 -14.27
CA ARG A 212 37.21 6.51 -13.91
C ARG A 212 37.99 6.97 -15.14
N GLY A 213 37.74 8.20 -15.57
CA GLY A 213 38.56 8.83 -16.60
C GLY A 213 40.04 8.84 -16.17
N PRO A 214 40.99 8.83 -17.13
CA PRO A 214 42.40 9.02 -16.81
C PRO A 214 42.52 10.30 -16.00
N ARG A 215 43.05 10.17 -14.78
CA ARG A 215 43.08 11.21 -13.75
C ARG A 215 43.72 12.50 -14.30
N LYS A 216 42.91 13.43 -14.83
CA LYS A 216 43.30 14.83 -14.84
C LYS A 216 43.31 15.25 -13.38
N ARG A 217 44.46 15.72 -12.91
CA ARG A 217 44.84 15.96 -11.52
C ARG A 217 44.10 17.15 -10.88
N ASP A 218 43.04 17.63 -11.53
CA ASP A 218 42.32 18.84 -11.14
C ASP A 218 40.94 18.45 -10.59
N SER A 219 40.87 18.50 -9.27
CA SER A 219 39.76 18.20 -8.37
C SER A 219 38.39 18.74 -8.79
N SER A 220 37.67 18.03 -9.66
CA SER A 220 36.23 18.22 -9.83
C SER A 220 35.57 16.90 -10.23
N GLY A 221 34.40 16.63 -9.62
CA GLY A 221 33.81 15.30 -9.44
C GLY A 221 33.77 14.41 -10.68
N GLY A 222 34.07 13.13 -10.47
CA GLY A 222 33.86 12.10 -11.50
C GLY A 222 32.41 12.13 -11.96
N GLU A 223 32.22 12.25 -13.27
CA GLU A 223 30.88 12.35 -13.86
C GLU A 223 30.13 11.02 -13.69
N VAL A 224 28.91 11.11 -13.18
CA VAL A 224 28.04 9.96 -12.89
C VAL A 224 27.44 9.48 -14.19
N LEU A 225 27.66 8.21 -14.54
CA LEU A 225 27.05 7.59 -15.72
C LEU A 225 25.59 7.28 -15.43
N ASP A 226 24.75 7.15 -16.47
CA ASP A 226 23.33 6.79 -16.33
C ASP A 226 23.10 5.29 -16.07
N HIS A 227 24.09 4.46 -16.42
CA HIS A 227 24.02 3.01 -16.36
C HIS A 227 25.15 2.42 -15.48
N CYS A 228 25.00 1.18 -15.01
CA CYS A 228 26.06 0.48 -14.28
C CYS A 228 27.16 0.01 -15.23
N ALA A 229 28.27 -0.50 -14.70
CA ALA A 229 29.41 -0.96 -15.49
C ALA A 229 29.06 -2.07 -16.50
N LEU A 230 28.02 -2.87 -16.21
CA LEU A 230 27.53 -3.90 -17.14
C LEU A 230 26.66 -3.34 -18.27
N HIS A 231 26.00 -2.22 -18.02
CA HIS A 231 25.06 -1.60 -18.95
C HIS A 231 25.65 -0.36 -19.63
N THR A 232 26.95 -0.08 -19.43
CA THR A 232 27.68 1.01 -20.08
C THR A 232 28.66 0.45 -21.12
N CYS A 233 28.65 1.04 -22.32
CA CYS A 233 29.51 0.60 -23.42
C CYS A 233 30.99 0.55 -23.01
N ARG A 234 31.66 -0.58 -23.24
CA ARG A 234 33.09 -0.75 -22.88
C ARG A 234 34.06 0.13 -23.67
N THR A 235 33.61 0.79 -24.74
CA THR A 235 34.44 1.71 -25.52
C THR A 235 34.83 2.89 -24.65
N ALA A 236 36.13 3.18 -24.56
CA ALA A 236 36.65 4.28 -23.77
C ALA A 236 35.97 5.60 -24.14
N GLY A 237 35.37 6.27 -23.16
CA GLY A 237 34.65 7.54 -23.35
C GLY A 237 33.22 7.43 -23.85
N CYS A 238 32.72 6.23 -24.20
CA CYS A 238 31.31 6.04 -24.57
C CYS A 238 30.42 5.92 -23.33
N ARG A 239 29.25 6.58 -23.37
CA ARG A 239 28.27 6.60 -22.27
C ARG A 239 26.94 5.93 -22.61
N SER A 240 26.83 5.39 -23.82
CA SER A 240 25.59 4.80 -24.30
C SER A 240 25.30 3.48 -23.60
N GLU A 241 24.00 3.19 -23.43
CA GLU A 241 23.53 1.91 -22.94
C GLU A 241 23.98 0.76 -23.85
N VAL A 242 24.33 -0.34 -23.20
CA VAL A 242 24.71 -1.61 -23.84
C VAL A 242 23.45 -2.39 -24.15
N HIS A 243 23.34 -2.96 -25.35
CA HIS A 243 22.29 -3.94 -25.61
C HIS A 243 22.62 -5.21 -24.82
N THR A 244 21.67 -5.74 -24.07
CA THR A 244 21.83 -6.82 -23.07
C THR A 244 22.56 -8.09 -23.52
N LEU A 245 22.84 -8.25 -24.82
CA LEU A 245 23.53 -9.38 -25.43
C LEU A 245 24.96 -9.09 -25.90
N VAL A 246 25.39 -7.82 -25.96
CA VAL A 246 26.66 -7.41 -26.59
C VAL A 246 27.31 -6.36 -25.73
N ASP A 247 28.54 -6.54 -25.24
CA ASP A 247 29.32 -5.61 -24.38
C ASP A 247 29.50 -4.16 -24.91
N TYR A 248 28.94 -3.84 -26.08
CA TYR A 248 29.07 -2.59 -26.81
C TYR A 248 27.69 -2.03 -27.20
N CYS A 249 27.54 -0.70 -27.20
CA CYS A 249 26.32 -0.06 -27.69
C CYS A 249 26.17 -0.25 -29.21
N GLY A 250 24.98 0.02 -29.77
CA GLY A 250 24.73 -0.13 -31.21
C GLY A 250 25.66 0.68 -32.13
N ARG A 251 26.31 1.73 -31.61
CA ARG A 251 27.36 2.44 -32.35
C ARG A 251 28.68 1.69 -32.39
N HIS A 252 29.05 1.01 -31.32
CA HIS A 252 30.37 0.37 -31.20
C HIS A 252 30.34 -1.14 -31.46
N ALA A 253 29.16 -1.76 -31.45
CA ALA A 253 28.96 -3.13 -31.85
C ALA A 253 29.25 -3.33 -33.34
N CYS A 254 29.82 -4.48 -33.69
CA CYS A 254 29.99 -4.87 -35.08
C CYS A 254 28.64 -5.15 -35.75
N ALA A 255 28.46 -4.67 -36.98
CA ALA A 255 27.25 -4.90 -37.77
C ALA A 255 27.05 -6.36 -38.23
N GLY A 256 28.06 -7.22 -38.07
CA GLY A 256 27.93 -8.65 -38.34
C GLY A 256 26.90 -9.28 -37.39
N ALA A 257 25.91 -9.98 -37.94
CA ALA A 257 24.85 -10.61 -37.17
C ALA A 257 25.42 -11.52 -36.06
N GLY A 258 25.04 -11.26 -34.80
CA GLY A 258 25.51 -12.02 -33.64
C GLY A 258 26.95 -11.73 -33.20
N CYS A 259 27.61 -10.71 -33.76
CA CYS A 259 28.99 -10.39 -33.41
C CYS A 259 29.08 -9.56 -32.12
N ALA A 260 29.72 -10.12 -31.09
CA ALA A 260 29.97 -9.40 -29.84
C ALA A 260 31.24 -8.52 -29.86
N ARG A 261 31.95 -8.41 -30.99
CA ARG A 261 33.22 -7.68 -31.11
C ARG A 261 33.00 -6.19 -31.43
N PRO A 262 33.92 -5.31 -31.02
CA PRO A 262 33.84 -3.90 -31.38
C PRO A 262 34.14 -3.69 -32.88
N ARG A 263 33.59 -2.63 -33.46
CA ARG A 263 33.97 -2.13 -34.79
C ARG A 263 35.41 -1.60 -34.82
N LEU A 264 36.05 -1.67 -35.99
CA LEU A 264 37.46 -1.27 -36.20
C LEU A 264 37.71 0.23 -35.95
N SER A 265 36.80 1.11 -36.39
CA SER A 265 36.92 2.56 -36.24
C SER A 265 35.92 3.08 -35.20
N ALA A 266 36.17 2.80 -33.93
CA ALA A 266 35.41 3.35 -32.82
C ALA A 266 35.93 4.75 -32.42
N ASP A 267 36.15 5.64 -33.40
CA ASP A 267 36.39 7.04 -33.06
C ASP A 267 35.10 7.62 -32.44
N PRO A 268 35.16 8.16 -31.22
CA PRO A 268 33.97 8.65 -30.52
C PRO A 268 33.34 9.88 -31.20
N ALA A 269 34.08 10.54 -32.11
CA ALA A 269 33.67 11.79 -32.76
C ALA A 269 33.24 11.63 -34.24
N SER A 270 33.40 10.46 -34.85
CA SER A 270 33.12 10.28 -36.29
C SER A 270 31.63 9.99 -36.51
N THR A 271 30.87 11.05 -36.75
CA THR A 271 29.49 10.97 -37.27
C THR A 271 29.50 10.71 -38.78
N LEU A 272 28.91 9.57 -39.17
CA LEU A 272 28.28 9.35 -40.48
C LEU A 272 29.19 9.38 -41.72
N SER A 273 30.27 8.60 -41.74
CA SER A 273 30.90 8.20 -43.02
C SER A 273 30.33 6.85 -43.45
N VAL A 274 29.47 6.83 -44.48
CA VAL A 274 28.85 5.63 -45.05
C VAL A 274 29.90 4.85 -45.85
N GLY A 275 30.60 3.93 -45.21
CA GLY A 275 31.46 2.95 -45.86
C GLY A 275 31.17 1.58 -45.26
N LEU A 276 30.70 0.64 -46.07
CA LEU A 276 30.23 -0.70 -45.66
C LEU A 276 31.26 -1.50 -44.83
N ASP A 277 32.55 -1.23 -45.00
CA ASP A 277 33.62 -1.93 -44.29
C ASP A 277 33.95 -1.36 -42.89
N ARG A 278 33.52 -0.12 -42.58
CA ARG A 278 33.86 0.55 -41.30
C ARG A 278 32.99 0.09 -40.11
N ASP A 279 31.83 -0.48 -40.38
CA ASP A 279 30.91 -0.98 -39.35
C ASP A 279 31.20 -2.44 -38.95
N LEU A 280 32.22 -3.05 -39.56
CA LEU A 280 32.65 -4.41 -39.28
C LEU A 280 33.81 -4.45 -38.28
N CYS A 281 33.88 -5.52 -37.50
CA CYS A 281 35.07 -5.83 -36.70
C CYS A 281 36.18 -6.35 -37.64
N ALA A 282 37.43 -6.39 -37.16
CA ALA A 282 38.57 -6.83 -37.97
C ALA A 282 38.36 -8.19 -38.65
N VAL A 283 37.66 -9.12 -38.00
CA VAL A 283 37.34 -10.44 -38.57
C VAL A 283 36.34 -10.34 -39.72
N HIS A 284 35.28 -9.55 -39.55
CA HIS A 284 34.26 -9.41 -40.59
C HIS A 284 34.73 -8.54 -41.76
N ALA A 285 35.53 -7.49 -41.51
CA ALA A 285 36.16 -6.71 -42.56
C ALA A 285 37.11 -7.57 -43.41
N ALA A 286 37.95 -8.39 -42.76
CA ALA A 286 38.83 -9.33 -43.47
C ALA A 286 38.06 -10.43 -44.23
N ALA A 287 36.90 -10.88 -43.71
CA ALA A 287 36.05 -11.86 -44.39
C ALA A 287 35.31 -11.27 -45.60
N GLY A 288 34.88 -10.01 -45.53
CA GLY A 288 34.28 -9.26 -46.65
C GLY A 288 35.27 -9.05 -47.80
N GLN A 289 36.51 -8.68 -47.47
CA GLN A 289 37.59 -8.52 -48.46
C GLN A 289 37.90 -9.82 -49.23
N ARG A 290 37.81 -11.00 -48.59
CA ARG A 290 38.02 -12.29 -49.30
C ARG A 290 36.92 -12.62 -50.31
N ARG A 291 35.70 -12.11 -50.14
CA ARG A 291 34.62 -12.28 -51.14
C ARG A 291 34.76 -11.32 -52.32
N ALA A 292 35.40 -10.17 -52.13
CA ALA A 292 35.60 -9.20 -53.21
C ALA A 292 36.78 -9.55 -54.14
N VAL A 293 37.72 -10.41 -53.72
CA VAL A 293 38.90 -10.81 -54.50
C VAL A 293 38.72 -12.18 -55.20
N SER A 294 37.49 -12.59 -55.49
CA SER A 294 37.24 -13.74 -56.36
C SER A 294 36.09 -13.43 -57.32
N MET A 295 36.43 -12.74 -58.41
CA MET A 295 35.66 -12.71 -59.65
C MET A 295 36.45 -13.44 -60.74
N ASP A 296 36.73 -14.72 -60.53
CA ASP A 296 37.07 -15.64 -61.61
C ASP A 296 36.29 -16.95 -61.41
N GLY A 297 35.07 -16.95 -61.96
CA GLY A 297 34.55 -18.11 -62.69
C GLY A 297 34.18 -19.39 -61.93
N VAL A 298 33.84 -19.35 -60.64
CA VAL A 298 33.22 -20.52 -59.99
C VAL A 298 31.80 -20.17 -59.53
N GLU A 299 30.83 -20.67 -60.29
CA GLU A 299 29.42 -20.69 -59.93
C GLU A 299 29.24 -21.50 -58.64
N ILE A 300 29.22 -20.81 -57.50
CA ILE A 300 28.63 -21.37 -56.29
C ILE A 300 27.13 -21.22 -56.47
N GLY A 301 26.47 -22.32 -56.83
CA GLY A 301 25.02 -22.45 -56.83
C GLY A 301 24.46 -22.18 -55.44
N LEU A 302 24.22 -20.90 -55.14
CA LEU A 302 23.34 -20.50 -54.06
C LEU A 302 21.92 -20.63 -54.62
N ASP A 303 21.20 -21.60 -54.08
CA ASP A 303 19.77 -21.80 -54.29
C ASP A 303 19.01 -20.50 -53.99
N TRP A 304 18.73 -19.73 -55.05
CA TRP A 304 17.98 -18.49 -54.99
C TRP A 304 16.48 -18.72 -54.74
N GLU A 305 15.97 -19.94 -54.94
CA GLU A 305 14.60 -20.31 -54.57
C GLU A 305 14.45 -20.44 -53.06
N GLY A 306 15.45 -21.01 -52.36
CA GLY A 306 15.49 -21.06 -50.90
C GLY A 306 15.60 -19.68 -50.20
N LEU A 307 16.22 -18.69 -50.86
CA LEU A 307 16.31 -17.31 -50.35
C LEU A 307 15.08 -16.45 -50.67
N ARG A 308 14.37 -16.73 -51.77
CA ARG A 308 13.12 -16.04 -52.13
C ARG A 308 11.99 -16.35 -51.15
N GLY A 309 11.89 -17.60 -50.68
CA GLY A 309 10.91 -18.00 -49.66
C GLY A 309 11.08 -17.32 -48.29
N ARG A 310 12.24 -16.72 -47.99
CA ARG A 310 12.50 -16.04 -46.71
C ARG A 310 12.12 -14.55 -46.72
N PHE A 311 11.99 -13.93 -47.90
CA PHE A 311 11.57 -12.53 -48.06
C PHE A 311 10.12 -12.37 -48.54
N GLU A 312 9.48 -13.44 -49.04
CA GLU A 312 8.05 -13.48 -49.37
C GLU A 312 7.13 -13.75 -48.17
N MET A 313 7.46 -13.26 -46.97
CA MET A 313 6.38 -12.85 -46.06
C MET A 313 5.88 -11.50 -46.53
N GLY A 314 5.17 -11.52 -47.67
CA GLY A 314 4.54 -10.36 -48.27
C GLY A 314 3.52 -9.70 -47.34
N GLU A 315 2.75 -8.74 -47.85
CA GLU A 315 1.68 -8.09 -47.07
C GLU A 315 0.75 -9.10 -46.37
N GLU A 316 0.55 -10.27 -46.97
CA GLU A 316 -0.24 -11.36 -46.42
C GLU A 316 0.36 -11.94 -45.13
N GLY A 317 1.69 -12.13 -45.08
CA GLY A 317 2.39 -12.57 -43.86
C GLY A 317 2.42 -11.50 -42.76
N ARG A 318 2.31 -10.20 -43.10
CA ARG A 318 2.05 -9.15 -42.11
C ARG A 318 0.61 -9.19 -41.61
N ARG A 319 -0.37 -9.33 -42.50
CA ARG A 319 -1.80 -9.45 -42.14
C ARG A 319 -2.07 -10.69 -41.29
N GLU A 320 -1.37 -11.79 -41.52
CA GLU A 320 -1.47 -12.99 -40.69
C GLU A 320 -0.86 -12.78 -39.30
N ARG A 321 0.31 -12.15 -39.21
CA ARG A 321 0.90 -11.79 -37.90
C ARG A 321 0.04 -10.78 -37.14
N GLU A 322 -0.61 -9.86 -37.83
CA GLU A 322 -1.55 -8.91 -37.23
C GLU A 322 -2.84 -9.59 -36.77
N ARG A 323 -3.39 -10.53 -37.56
CA ARG A 323 -4.49 -11.40 -37.14
C ARG A 323 -4.14 -12.23 -35.91
N ASN A 324 -2.93 -12.80 -35.86
CA ASN A 324 -2.49 -13.58 -34.70
C ASN A 324 -2.33 -12.69 -33.46
N ARG A 325 -1.77 -11.48 -33.60
CA ARG A 325 -1.71 -10.51 -32.48
C ARG A 325 -3.10 -10.13 -31.96
N LEU A 326 -4.05 -9.85 -32.85
CA LEU A 326 -5.42 -9.53 -32.47
C LEU A 326 -6.13 -10.73 -31.83
N SER A 327 -5.86 -11.94 -32.31
CA SER A 327 -6.35 -13.18 -31.71
C SER A 327 -5.80 -13.39 -30.30
N ASP A 328 -4.49 -13.21 -30.09
CA ASP A 328 -3.84 -13.31 -28.78
C ASP A 328 -4.38 -12.26 -27.79
N ASP A 329 -4.66 -11.04 -28.26
CA ASP A 329 -5.25 -9.98 -27.44
C ASP A 329 -6.70 -10.28 -27.07
N LEU A 330 -7.51 -10.82 -28.00
CA LEU A 330 -8.87 -11.30 -27.69
C LEU A 330 -8.84 -12.46 -26.70
N GLU A 331 -7.88 -13.38 -26.80
CA GLU A 331 -7.74 -14.48 -25.86
C GLU A 331 -7.29 -14.00 -24.47
N ARG A 332 -6.41 -12.99 -24.41
CA ARG A 332 -6.07 -12.31 -23.15
C ARG A 332 -7.27 -11.61 -22.51
N MET A 333 -8.12 -10.96 -23.31
CA MET A 333 -9.35 -10.34 -22.83
C MET A 333 -10.32 -11.39 -22.29
N ARG A 334 -10.56 -12.49 -23.02
CA ARG A 334 -11.38 -13.61 -22.55
C ARG A 334 -10.81 -14.30 -21.31
N ARG A 335 -9.49 -14.35 -21.14
CA ARG A 335 -8.86 -14.85 -19.90
C ARG A 335 -9.16 -13.91 -18.73
N ARG A 336 -9.00 -12.60 -18.90
CA ARG A 336 -9.34 -11.61 -17.86
C ARG A 336 -10.83 -11.63 -17.49
N GLU A 337 -11.69 -11.83 -18.48
CA GLU A 337 -13.13 -11.96 -18.25
C GLU A 337 -13.46 -13.22 -17.43
N ARG A 338 -12.82 -14.36 -17.75
CA ARG A 338 -12.93 -15.59 -16.94
C ARG A 338 -12.34 -15.43 -15.53
N GLU A 339 -11.26 -14.67 -15.36
CA GLU A 339 -10.68 -14.37 -14.04
C GLU A 339 -11.63 -13.47 -13.22
N LEU A 340 -12.24 -12.45 -13.84
CA LEU A 340 -13.26 -11.62 -13.22
C LEU A 340 -14.54 -12.41 -12.89
N GLU A 341 -14.99 -13.29 -13.78
CA GLU A 341 -16.10 -14.20 -13.51
C GLU A 341 -15.75 -15.22 -12.41
N ALA A 342 -14.50 -15.67 -12.32
CA ALA A 342 -14.05 -16.52 -11.23
C ALA A 342 -13.99 -15.75 -9.90
N ASP A 343 -13.53 -14.50 -9.88
CA ASP A 343 -13.52 -13.65 -8.69
C ASP A 343 -14.94 -13.30 -8.22
N LEU A 344 -15.85 -13.01 -9.15
CA LEU A 344 -17.27 -12.79 -8.87
C LEU A 344 -18.00 -14.11 -8.53
N GLY A 345 -17.59 -15.22 -9.13
CA GLY A 345 -18.11 -16.57 -8.94
C GLY A 345 -17.67 -17.22 -7.63
N LEU A 346 -16.48 -16.89 -7.13
CA LEU A 346 -16.03 -17.19 -5.77
C LEU A 346 -16.85 -16.41 -4.72
N GLY A 347 -17.62 -15.40 -5.14
CA GLY A 347 -18.68 -14.77 -4.36
C GLY A 347 -20.04 -15.48 -4.41
N SER A 348 -20.28 -16.39 -5.37
CA SER A 348 -21.59 -17.00 -5.64
C SER A 348 -21.64 -18.54 -5.57
N GLY A 349 -20.52 -19.23 -5.32
CA GLY A 349 -20.47 -20.70 -5.19
C GLY A 349 -20.68 -21.25 -3.77
N SER A 350 -21.91 -21.73 -3.50
CA SER A 350 -22.38 -22.74 -2.52
C SER A 350 -22.00 -22.67 -1.02
N GLY A 351 -20.80 -22.28 -0.61
CA GLY A 351 -20.39 -22.32 0.81
C GLY A 351 -21.11 -21.31 1.71
N ARG A 352 -21.57 -20.18 1.14
CA ARG A 352 -22.28 -19.12 1.86
C ARG A 352 -23.80 -19.28 1.82
N ALA A 353 -24.34 -19.88 0.76
CA ALA A 353 -25.76 -20.14 0.61
C ALA A 353 -26.22 -21.34 1.46
N ASP A 354 -25.43 -22.41 1.57
CA ASP A 354 -25.75 -23.54 2.46
C ASP A 354 -25.59 -23.18 3.94
N ARG A 355 -24.64 -22.30 4.29
CA ARG A 355 -24.58 -21.73 5.65
C ARG A 355 -25.77 -20.84 5.99
N ARG A 356 -26.35 -20.14 5.01
CA ARG A 356 -27.58 -19.37 5.21
C ARG A 356 -28.80 -20.27 5.35
N ARG A 357 -28.96 -21.29 4.50
CA ARG A 357 -30.08 -22.25 4.61
C ARG A 357 -30.00 -23.10 5.88
N GLY A 358 -28.80 -23.44 6.34
CA GLY A 358 -28.59 -24.12 7.63
C GLY A 358 -28.96 -23.23 8.83
N MET A 359 -28.57 -21.95 8.81
CA MET A 359 -28.97 -21.00 9.86
C MET A 359 -30.47 -20.71 9.87
N ASP A 360 -31.13 -20.60 8.71
CA ASP A 360 -32.58 -20.36 8.65
C ASP A 360 -33.38 -21.57 9.15
N ARG A 361 -32.87 -22.80 8.94
CA ARG A 361 -33.48 -24.02 9.47
C ARG A 361 -33.30 -24.14 10.99
N GLU A 362 -32.10 -23.90 11.52
CA GLU A 362 -31.86 -23.89 12.97
C GLU A 362 -32.62 -22.75 13.67
N ALA A 363 -32.78 -21.59 13.01
CA ALA A 363 -33.58 -20.48 13.51
C ALA A 363 -35.07 -20.83 13.54
N MET A 364 -35.60 -21.49 12.51
CA MET A 364 -36.99 -21.99 12.52
C MET A 364 -37.21 -23.08 13.56
N GLU A 365 -36.28 -24.04 13.72
CA GLU A 365 -36.38 -25.09 14.75
C GLU A 365 -36.25 -24.52 16.17
N ARG A 366 -35.53 -23.41 16.35
CA ARG A 366 -35.49 -22.68 17.62
C ARG A 366 -36.80 -21.94 17.88
N MET A 367 -37.32 -21.23 16.87
CA MET A 367 -38.60 -20.51 16.98
C MET A 367 -39.78 -21.46 17.21
N GLN A 368 -39.77 -22.64 16.60
CA GLN A 368 -40.79 -23.67 16.80
C GLN A 368 -40.71 -24.28 18.21
N ARG A 369 -39.51 -24.47 18.77
CA ARG A 369 -39.32 -24.87 20.17
C ARG A 369 -39.81 -23.81 21.15
N ASP A 370 -39.51 -22.55 20.90
CA ASP A 370 -39.95 -21.44 21.75
C ASP A 370 -41.48 -21.32 21.71
N PHE A 371 -42.10 -21.51 20.54
CA PHE A 371 -43.56 -21.52 20.39
C PHE A 371 -44.22 -22.71 21.11
N GLN A 372 -43.65 -23.90 21.04
CA GLN A 372 -44.13 -25.07 21.79
C GLN A 372 -43.95 -24.90 23.31
N ALA A 373 -42.84 -24.33 23.76
CA ALA A 373 -42.61 -24.00 25.16
C ALA A 373 -43.63 -22.97 25.65
N TRP A 374 -43.93 -21.95 24.84
CA TRP A 374 -44.92 -20.94 25.18
C TRP A 374 -46.34 -21.51 25.27
N ASN A 375 -46.73 -22.37 24.33
CA ASN A 375 -48.03 -23.06 24.39
C ASN A 375 -48.11 -24.07 25.55
N GLY A 376 -47.01 -24.71 25.92
CA GLY A 376 -46.91 -25.55 27.11
C GLY A 376 -47.17 -24.76 28.39
N VAL A 377 -46.60 -23.56 28.52
CA VAL A 377 -46.82 -22.65 29.65
C VAL A 377 -48.27 -22.14 29.69
N SER A 378 -48.90 -21.91 28.53
CA SER A 378 -50.33 -21.53 28.45
C SER A 378 -51.25 -22.62 29.02
N SER A 379 -50.95 -23.90 28.76
CA SER A 379 -51.74 -25.04 29.24
C SER A 379 -51.58 -25.34 30.75
N GLU A 380 -50.52 -24.84 31.38
CA GLU A 380 -50.34 -24.88 32.84
C GLU A 380 -51.06 -23.74 33.55
N TRP A 381 -51.19 -22.59 32.90
CA TRP A 381 -51.99 -21.47 33.40
C TRP A 381 -53.49 -21.76 33.38
N GLU A 382 -54.00 -22.42 32.32
CA GLU A 382 -55.41 -22.84 32.26
C GLU A 382 -55.78 -23.96 33.24
N ARG A 383 -54.82 -24.76 33.72
CA ARG A 383 -55.06 -25.78 34.76
C ARG A 383 -55.02 -25.24 36.20
N ARG A 384 -54.66 -23.97 36.39
CA ARG A 384 -54.61 -23.30 37.70
C ARG A 384 -55.80 -22.37 37.95
N LEU A 385 -56.71 -22.26 36.99
CA LEU A 385 -58.08 -21.75 37.14
C LEU A 385 -59.03 -22.94 37.21
#